data_AF-A0A355G3H6-F1
#
_entry.id   AF-A0A355G3H6-F1
#
_cell.length_a   1.000
_cell.length_b   1.000
_cell.length_c   1.000
_cell.angle_alpha   90.00
_cell.angle_beta   90.00
_cell.angle_gamma   90.00
#
_symmetry.space_group_name_H-M   'P 1'
#
loop_
_entity.id
_entity.type
_entity.pdbx_description
1 polymer ?
#
loop_
_entity_poly.entity_id
_entity_poly.type
_entity_poly.pdbx_seq_one_letter_code
_entity_poly.pdbx_strand_id
1 'polypeptide(L)'
;MKGTSGTPGELCGFFQNNVIGSVQLNCFSGIYGTVSELPEAAQRVPVALTTEVTTGAAQIISTVDNSGPQRFDIEITRFFRAESSEKNMVIRITDKRLLEKTGGIV
;
A
#
# COMPACT_ATOMS: atom_id res chain seq x y z
N MET A 1 4.11 14.23 6.98
CA MET A 1 3.72 15.56 6.47
C MET A 1 2.78 15.40 5.29
N LYS A 2 1.72 16.22 5.17
CA LYS A 2 0.77 16.17 4.04
C LYS A 2 1.46 16.68 2.76
N GLY A 3 1.25 16.01 1.63
CA GLY A 3 1.78 16.46 0.34
C GLY A 3 0.97 17.63 -0.22
N THR A 4 1.63 18.48 -1.00
CA THR A 4 0.99 19.53 -1.80
C THR A 4 1.31 19.34 -3.27
N SER A 5 0.54 19.96 -4.17
CA SER A 5 0.83 19.87 -5.61
C SER A 5 2.28 20.28 -5.90
N GLY A 6 3.07 19.36 -6.47
CA GLY A 6 4.50 19.56 -6.74
C GLY A 6 5.45 19.23 -5.59
N THR A 7 4.96 18.86 -4.40
CA THR A 7 5.78 18.48 -3.24
C THR A 7 5.21 17.23 -2.57
N PRO A 8 5.88 16.08 -2.70
CA PRO A 8 5.45 14.84 -2.04
C PRO A 8 5.34 15.00 -0.52
N GLY A 9 4.31 14.38 0.05
CA GLY A 9 4.24 14.19 1.50
C GLY A 9 5.16 13.05 1.96
N GLU A 10 5.27 12.88 3.27
CA GLU A 10 6.12 11.83 3.87
C GLU A 10 5.45 11.18 5.09
N LEU A 11 5.71 9.89 5.27
CA LEU A 11 5.39 9.17 6.49
C LEU A 11 6.69 8.94 7.27
N CYS A 12 6.84 9.63 8.41
CA CYS A 12 8.02 9.49 9.27
C CYS A 12 7.76 8.39 10.30
N GLY A 13 8.60 7.35 10.29
CA GLY A 13 8.63 6.29 11.30
C GLY A 13 9.85 6.42 12.21
N PHE A 14 9.79 5.76 13.37
CA PHE A 14 10.92 5.59 14.27
C PHE A 14 11.26 4.11 14.42
N PHE A 15 12.55 3.79 14.47
CA PHE A 15 12.98 2.42 14.75
C PHE A 15 12.82 2.10 16.23
N GLN A 16 12.25 0.95 16.53
CA GLN A 16 12.22 0.37 17.87
C GLN A 16 13.32 -0.70 17.98
N ASN A 17 13.86 -0.91 19.18
CA ASN A 17 14.89 -1.94 19.44
C ASN A 17 14.34 -3.38 19.44
N ASN A 18 13.07 -3.59 19.08
CA ASN A 18 12.46 -4.90 19.05
C ASN A 18 12.66 -5.55 17.67
N VAL A 19 13.23 -6.76 17.66
CA VAL A 19 13.42 -7.54 16.42
C VAL A 19 12.20 -8.42 16.18
N ILE A 20 11.43 -8.13 15.14
CA ILE A 20 10.17 -8.82 14.82
C ILE A 20 10.29 -9.88 13.72
N GLY A 21 11.50 -10.10 13.18
CA GLY A 21 11.71 -11.01 12.07
C GLY A 21 13.09 -10.90 11.43
N SER A 22 13.26 -11.54 10.27
CA SER A 22 14.48 -11.47 9.45
C SER A 22 14.14 -11.27 7.97
N VAL A 23 14.96 -10.47 7.28
CA VAL A 23 14.88 -10.30 5.83
C VAL A 23 15.76 -11.35 5.17
N GLN A 24 15.22 -12.09 4.22
CA GLN A 24 15.90 -13.15 3.47
C GLN A 24 16.27 -12.70 2.06
N LEU A 25 15.41 -11.92 1.41
CA LEU A 25 15.63 -11.44 0.04
C LEU A 25 15.10 -10.02 -0.10
N ASN A 26 15.91 -9.14 -0.68
CA ASN A 26 15.49 -7.82 -1.15
C ASN A 26 15.79 -7.77 -2.65
N CYS A 27 14.75 -7.77 -3.47
CA CYS A 27 14.87 -7.77 -4.92
C CYS A 27 13.90 -6.75 -5.53
N PHE A 28 13.95 -6.62 -6.86
CA PHE A 28 13.14 -5.65 -7.61
C PHE A 28 11.62 -5.82 -7.39
N SER A 29 11.16 -7.02 -7.02
CA SER A 29 9.74 -7.29 -6.74
C SER A 29 9.35 -7.11 -5.28
N GLY A 30 10.29 -6.83 -4.37
CA GLY A 30 10.02 -6.53 -2.96
C GLY A 30 10.97 -7.18 -1.95
N ILE A 31 10.56 -7.11 -0.69
CA ILE A 31 11.30 -7.65 0.46
C ILE A 31 10.57 -8.89 0.98
N TYR A 32 11.31 -10.00 1.09
CA TYR A 32 10.83 -11.29 1.56
C TYR A 32 11.60 -11.68 2.81
N GLY A 33 10.93 -12.34 3.74
CA GLY A 33 11.51 -12.71 5.02
C GLY A 33 10.54 -13.48 5.90
N THR A 34 10.96 -13.71 7.14
CA THR A 34 10.13 -14.32 8.18
C THR A 34 9.82 -13.31 9.25
N VAL A 35 8.62 -13.40 9.82
CA VAL A 35 8.20 -12.67 11.00
C VAL A 35 8.02 -13.65 12.16
N SER A 36 8.60 -13.33 13.31
CA SER A 36 8.57 -14.20 14.50
C SER A 36 7.19 -14.21 15.14
N GLU A 37 6.49 -13.07 15.08
CA GLU A 37 5.15 -12.89 15.61
C GLU A 37 4.35 -12.04 14.61
N LEU A 38 3.16 -12.51 14.26
CA LEU A 38 2.22 -11.71 13.49
C LEU A 38 1.51 -10.74 14.43
N PRO A 39 1.34 -9.47 14.07
CA PRO A 39 0.48 -8.56 14.83
C PRO A 39 -0.91 -9.19 15.02
N GLU A 40 -1.52 -9.01 16.19
CA GLU A 40 -2.85 -9.56 16.49
C GLU A 40 -3.91 -9.11 15.47
N ALA A 41 -3.75 -7.90 14.92
CA ALA A 41 -4.59 -7.34 13.87
C ALA A 41 -4.29 -7.88 12.45
N ALA A 42 -3.33 -8.80 12.28
CA ALA A 42 -2.95 -9.31 10.97
C ALA A 42 -4.03 -10.25 10.41
N GLN A 43 -4.80 -9.73 9.46
CA GLN A 43 -5.75 -10.51 8.70
C GLN A 43 -5.07 -11.17 7.50
N ARG A 44 -5.22 -12.49 7.35
CA ARG A 44 -4.80 -13.19 6.13
C ARG A 44 -5.75 -12.82 4.99
N VAL A 45 -5.18 -12.35 3.89
CA VAL A 45 -5.92 -12.03 2.66
C VAL A 45 -5.38 -12.93 1.55
N PRO A 46 -6.25 -13.61 0.78
CA PRO A 46 -5.78 -14.42 -0.34
C PRO A 46 -5.08 -13.55 -1.39
N VAL A 47 -4.02 -14.10 -1.98
CA VAL A 47 -3.32 -13.46 -3.09
C VAL A 47 -4.05 -13.78 -4.39
N ALA A 48 -4.42 -12.75 -5.14
CA ALA A 48 -5.04 -12.89 -6.46
C ALA A 48 -3.97 -13.07 -7.55
N LEU A 49 -4.32 -13.83 -8.58
CA LEU A 49 -3.54 -13.96 -9.81
C LEU A 49 -3.73 -12.73 -10.71
N THR A 50 -2.73 -12.45 -11.54
CA THR A 50 -2.78 -11.40 -12.57
C THR A 50 -4.01 -11.49 -13.48
N THR A 51 -4.53 -12.69 -13.70
CA THR A 51 -5.74 -12.94 -14.51
C THR A 51 -7.02 -12.51 -13.84
N GLU A 52 -7.05 -12.43 -12.51
CA GLU A 52 -8.23 -12.08 -11.70
C GLU A 52 -8.37 -10.57 -11.52
N VAL A 53 -7.36 -9.78 -11.91
CA VAL A 53 -7.38 -8.31 -11.81
C VAL A 53 -8.27 -7.69 -12.88
N THR A 54 -9.19 -6.83 -12.45
CA THR A 54 -10.08 -6.05 -13.31
C THR A 54 -9.97 -4.55 -13.01
N THR A 55 -10.18 -3.72 -14.03
CA THR A 55 -10.31 -2.26 -13.86
C THR A 55 -11.69 -1.92 -13.30
N GLY A 56 -11.80 -0.84 -12.52
CA GLY A 56 -13.04 -0.39 -11.93
C GLY A 56 -12.93 -0.06 -10.44
N ALA A 57 -14.07 0.00 -9.75
CA ALA A 57 -14.14 0.31 -8.33
C ALA A 57 -13.42 -0.77 -7.49
N ALA A 58 -12.57 -0.32 -6.56
CA ALA A 58 -11.82 -1.19 -5.66
C ALA A 58 -11.58 -0.48 -4.33
N GLN A 59 -10.93 -1.17 -3.39
CA GLN A 59 -10.52 -0.60 -2.10
C GLN A 59 -9.06 -0.89 -1.82
N ILE A 60 -8.40 0.06 -1.17
CA ILE A 60 -7.08 -0.12 -0.57
C ILE A 60 -7.17 -0.08 0.95
N ILE A 61 -6.19 -0.70 1.62
CA ILE A 61 -6.01 -0.59 3.07
C ILE A 61 -4.77 0.26 3.32
N SER A 62 -4.91 1.32 4.12
CA SER A 62 -3.79 2.20 4.48
C SER A 62 -3.95 2.75 5.90
N THR A 63 -2.82 3.05 6.55
CA THR A 63 -2.78 3.71 7.85
C THR A 63 -2.30 5.15 7.62
N VAL A 64 -3.20 6.11 7.75
CA VAL A 64 -2.91 7.54 7.48
C VAL A 64 -2.90 8.41 8.73
N ASP A 65 -3.27 7.84 9.87
CA ASP A 65 -3.22 8.47 11.19
C ASP A 65 -3.21 7.40 12.30
N ASN A 66 -3.41 7.85 13.54
CA ASN A 66 -3.37 7.01 14.74
C ASN A 66 -4.62 6.12 14.93
N SER A 67 -5.59 6.13 14.00
CA SER A 67 -6.77 5.25 14.06
C SER A 67 -6.51 3.84 13.53
N GLY A 68 -5.29 3.58 13.03
CA GLY A 68 -4.88 2.28 12.51
C GLY A 68 -5.24 2.09 11.03
N PRO A 69 -5.16 0.84 10.52
CA PRO A 69 -5.46 0.53 9.12
C PRO A 69 -6.94 0.75 8.79
N GLN A 70 -7.22 1.48 7.72
CA GLN A 70 -8.57 1.77 7.24
C GLN A 70 -8.72 1.43 5.76
N ARG A 71 -9.96 1.12 5.35
CA ARG A 71 -10.33 0.94 3.95
C ARG A 71 -10.68 2.28 3.31
N PHE A 72 -10.17 2.49 2.10
CA PHE A 72 -10.46 3.66 1.29
C PHE A 72 -10.83 3.24 -0.13
N ASP A 73 -11.86 3.88 -0.65
CA ASP A 73 -12.32 3.67 -2.01
C ASP A 73 -11.35 4.25 -3.04
N ILE A 74 -11.12 3.47 -4.09
CA ILE A 74 -10.30 3.81 -5.24
C ILE A 74 -10.97 3.34 -6.53
N GLU A 75 -10.40 3.76 -7.65
CA GLU A 75 -10.68 3.20 -8.96
C GLU A 75 -9.37 2.70 -9.59
N ILE A 76 -9.34 1.44 -10.02
CA ILE A 76 -8.28 0.91 -10.86
C ILE A 76 -8.56 1.37 -12.29
N THR A 77 -7.84 2.41 -12.72
CA THR A 77 -8.05 3.07 -14.01
C THR A 77 -7.34 2.36 -15.16
N ARG A 78 -6.23 1.68 -14.86
CA ARG A 78 -5.45 0.94 -15.85
C ARG A 78 -4.67 -0.18 -15.19
N PHE A 79 -4.60 -1.31 -15.87
CA PHE A 79 -3.78 -2.45 -15.49
C PHE A 79 -2.95 -2.91 -16.69
N PHE A 80 -1.65 -3.05 -16.50
CA PHE A 80 -0.69 -3.49 -17.51
C PHE A 80 -0.26 -4.92 -17.17
N ARG A 81 -0.56 -5.87 -18.05
CA ARG A 81 -0.22 -7.29 -17.85
C ARG A 81 1.24 -7.64 -18.14
N ALA A 82 2.04 -6.68 -18.62
CA ALA A 82 3.42 -6.94 -19.05
C ALA A 82 4.36 -7.15 -17.86
N GLU A 83 5.21 -8.17 -17.93
CA GLU A 83 6.05 -8.65 -16.83
C GLU A 83 7.28 -7.77 -16.52
N SER A 84 7.53 -6.72 -17.30
CA SER A 84 8.81 -6.00 -17.28
C SER A 84 8.81 -4.66 -16.57
N SER A 85 7.73 -4.27 -15.89
CA SER A 85 7.67 -2.98 -15.19
C SER A 85 7.34 -3.12 -13.70
N GLU A 86 7.99 -2.30 -12.88
CA GLU A 86 7.71 -2.14 -11.44
C GLU A 86 6.32 -1.50 -11.19
N LYS A 87 5.64 -1.01 -12.25
CA LYS A 87 4.39 -0.22 -12.17
C LYS A 87 3.33 -0.77 -13.11
N ASN A 88 2.61 -1.78 -12.64
CA ASN A 88 1.62 -2.49 -13.45
C ASN A 88 0.18 -1.99 -13.27
N MET A 89 -0.05 -1.01 -12.41
CA MET A 89 -1.38 -0.52 -12.10
C MET A 89 -1.40 1.00 -11.91
N VAL A 90 -2.42 1.64 -12.47
CA VAL A 90 -2.74 3.05 -12.21
C VAL A 90 -4.04 3.10 -11.43
N ILE A 91 -3.96 3.59 -10.20
CA ILE A 91 -5.13 3.78 -9.33
C ILE A 91 -5.44 5.26 -9.16
N ARG A 92 -6.71 5.57 -9.01
CA ARG A 92 -7.22 6.90 -8.66
C ARG A 92 -7.87 6.82 -7.30
N ILE A 93 -7.50 7.71 -6.39
CA ILE A 93 -8.15 7.81 -5.08
C ILE A 93 -9.50 8.51 -5.28
N THR A 94 -10.59 7.86 -4.85
CA THR A 94 -11.95 8.41 -4.91
C THR A 94 -12.50 8.71 -3.51
N ASP A 95 -11.91 8.15 -2.46
CA ASP A 95 -12.28 8.41 -1.07
C ASP A 95 -11.91 9.83 -0.63
N LYS A 96 -12.93 10.62 -0.28
CA LYS A 96 -12.77 12.01 0.17
C LYS A 96 -11.96 12.12 1.47
N ARG A 97 -12.15 11.19 2.41
CA ARG A 97 -11.47 11.20 3.71
C ARG A 97 -9.96 11.02 3.52
N LEU A 98 -9.57 10.16 2.59
CA LEU A 98 -8.16 9.94 2.27
C LEU A 98 -7.55 11.19 1.62
N LEU A 99 -8.21 11.73 0.60
CA LEU A 99 -7.75 12.94 -0.10
C LEU A 99 -7.60 14.15 0.84
N GLU A 100 -8.54 14.34 1.77
CA GLU A 100 -8.48 15.41 2.77
C GLU A 100 -7.26 15.27 3.69
N LYS A 101 -6.91 14.05 4.09
CA LYS A 101 -5.76 13.78 4.96
C LYS A 101 -4.42 13.86 4.24
N THR A 102 -4.32 13.37 3.01
CA THR A 102 -3.04 13.21 2.30
C THR A 102 -2.74 14.32 1.29
N GLY A 103 -3.78 15.02 0.80
CA GLY A 103 -3.66 16.05 -0.23
C GLY A 103 -3.64 15.47 -1.64
N GLY A 104 -4.00 14.18 -1.76
CA GLY A 104 -3.65 13.34 -2.88
C GLY A 104 -2.53 12.38 -2.51
N ILE A 105 -2.41 11.27 -3.25
CA ILE A 105 -1.22 10.42 -3.24
C ILE A 105 -0.47 10.78 -4.52
N VAL A 106 0.75 11.30 -4.39
CA VAL A 106 1.64 11.64 -5.52
C VAL A 106 2.37 10.39 -5.97
#